data_AF-A0A2D7DUB3-F1
#
_entry.id   AF-A0A2D7DUB3-F1
#
_cell.length_a   1.000
_cell.length_b   1.000
_cell.length_c   1.000
_cell.angle_alpha   90.00
_cell.angle_beta   90.00
_cell.angle_gamma   90.00
#
_symmetry.space_group_name_H-M   'P 1'
#
loop_
_entity.id
_entity.type
_entity.pdbx_description
1 polymer ?
#
loop_
_entity_poly.entity_id
_entity_poly.type
_entity_poly.pdbx_seq_one_letter_code
_entity_poly.pdbx_strand_id
1 'polypeptide(L)'
;MSVLSKKSKILLSFIIVAIITRFISPIPNFTAVTAVALFSGLKFDNKYLALIAPLIVMVISDLFLGFFLITPIVYFAFVTVSMIGIYSKKFLNRNESKSQRYSKYLVSVIASSFTFFAITNFGVWLLSYPMTIEGFITCFTLAIPFFQSSILADLFFSSVLIFGYNLANAQSKLANLQ
;
A
#
# COMPACT_ATOMS: atom_id res chain seq x y z
N MET A 1 -1.86 22.49 21.74
CA MET A 1 -0.66 21.95 21.05
C MET A 1 -1.06 20.70 20.27
N SER A 2 -0.95 20.67 18.94
CA SER A 2 -1.16 19.40 18.24
C SER A 2 0.10 18.55 18.39
N VAL A 3 0.01 17.50 19.20
CA VAL A 3 1.10 16.54 19.52
C VAL A 3 1.65 15.85 18.26
N LEU A 4 0.87 15.78 17.17
CA LEU A 4 1.28 15.16 15.90
C LEU A 4 1.82 16.16 14.86
N SER A 5 2.93 15.77 14.22
CA SER A 5 3.49 16.48 13.07
C SER A 5 2.51 16.52 11.88
N LYS A 6 2.62 17.53 11.00
CA LYS A 6 1.76 17.65 9.79
C LYS A 6 1.85 16.41 8.88
N LYS A 7 3.05 15.81 8.77
CA LYS A 7 3.27 14.56 8.04
C LYS A 7 2.49 13.40 8.65
N SER A 8 2.51 13.29 9.99
CA SER A 8 1.78 12.26 10.71
C SER A 8 0.27 12.41 10.56
N LYS A 9 -0.26 13.64 10.51
CA LYS A 9 -1.69 13.90 10.26
C LYS A 9 -2.15 13.43 8.88
N ILE A 10 -1.37 13.69 7.84
CA ILE A 10 -1.66 13.22 6.48
C ILE A 10 -1.65 11.68 6.44
N LEU A 11 -0.63 11.07 7.04
CA LEU A 11 -0.55 9.61 7.08
C LEU A 11 -1.72 8.99 7.83
N LEU A 12 -2.14 9.59 8.94
CA LEU A 12 -3.33 9.17 9.68
C LEU A 12 -4.61 9.32 8.86
N SER A 13 -4.79 10.42 8.12
CA SER A 13 -5.98 10.57 7.26
C SER A 13 -6.04 9.50 6.18
N PHE A 14 -4.89 9.07 5.64
CA PHE A 14 -4.85 8.01 4.65
C PHE A 14 -5.05 6.60 5.22
N ILE A 15 -4.68 6.37 6.49
CA ILE A 15 -5.08 5.15 7.23
C ILE A 15 -6.61 5.08 7.31
N ILE A 16 -7.27 6.19 7.66
CA ILE A 16 -8.74 6.26 7.72
C ILE A 16 -9.36 6.01 6.34
N VAL A 17 -8.85 6.65 5.29
CA VAL A 17 -9.31 6.39 3.91
C VAL A 17 -9.14 4.93 3.54
N ALA A 18 -8.00 4.30 3.88
CA ALA A 18 -7.77 2.89 3.59
C ALA A 18 -8.78 1.97 4.30
N ILE A 19 -9.07 2.23 5.58
CA ILE A 19 -10.11 1.52 6.32
C ILE A 19 -11.46 1.68 5.61
N ILE A 20 -11.87 2.90 5.30
CA ILE A 20 -13.17 3.18 4.65
C ILE A 20 -13.27 2.46 3.30
N THR A 21 -12.23 2.55 2.45
CA THR A 21 -12.24 1.93 1.11
C THR A 21 -12.37 0.40 1.17
N ARG A 22 -12.03 -0.25 2.29
CA ARG A 22 -12.27 -1.70 2.46
C ARG A 22 -13.75 -2.05 2.65
N PHE A 23 -14.57 -1.12 3.13
CA PHE A 23 -16.00 -1.35 3.36
C PHE A 23 -16.88 -0.91 2.19
N ILE A 24 -16.53 0.19 1.53
CA ILE A 24 -17.43 0.84 0.57
C ILE A 24 -17.13 0.48 -0.88
N SER A 25 -15.99 -0.15 -1.17
CA SER A 25 -15.60 -0.42 -2.55
C SER A 25 -16.34 -1.66 -3.08
N PRO A 26 -17.20 -1.52 -4.10
CA PRO A 26 -17.88 -2.66 -4.71
C PRO A 26 -16.94 -3.45 -5.63
N ILE A 27 -15.78 -2.89 -5.97
CA ILE A 27 -14.81 -3.51 -6.87
C ILE A 27 -13.83 -4.33 -6.01
N PRO A 28 -13.66 -5.64 -6.28
CA PRO A 28 -12.73 -6.48 -5.55
C PRO A 28 -11.31 -5.90 -5.54
N ASN A 29 -10.66 -5.94 -4.37
CA ASN A 29 -9.31 -5.42 -4.13
C ASN A 29 -9.07 -3.93 -4.46
N PHE A 30 -10.11 -3.16 -4.82
CA PHE A 30 -9.96 -1.73 -5.07
C PHE A 30 -9.97 -0.95 -3.75
N THR A 31 -8.84 -0.93 -3.06
CA THR A 31 -8.69 -0.33 -1.73
C THR A 31 -7.38 0.45 -1.60
N ALA A 32 -7.29 1.37 -0.65
CA ALA A 32 -6.08 2.19 -0.48
C ALA A 32 -4.97 1.50 0.36
N VAL A 33 -5.12 0.22 0.72
CA VAL A 33 -4.23 -0.45 1.70
C VAL A 33 -2.81 -0.61 1.19
N THR A 34 -2.62 -1.09 -0.05
CA THR A 34 -1.28 -1.22 -0.66
C THR A 34 -0.60 0.13 -0.79
N ALA A 35 -1.36 1.17 -1.16
CA ALA A 35 -0.85 2.53 -1.26
C ALA A 35 -0.39 3.04 0.12
N VAL A 36 -1.14 2.79 1.20
CA VAL A 36 -0.70 3.08 2.58
C VAL A 36 0.54 2.27 2.97
N ALA A 37 0.58 0.98 2.64
CA ALA A 37 1.73 0.12 2.93
C ALA A 37 3.01 0.65 2.27
N LEU A 38 2.97 0.93 0.96
CA LEU A 38 4.10 1.47 0.21
C LEU A 38 4.48 2.87 0.71
N PHE A 39 3.49 3.75 0.90
CA PHE A 39 3.74 5.14 1.23
C PHE A 39 4.25 5.35 2.66
N SER A 40 3.77 4.55 3.60
CA SER A 40 4.30 4.53 4.97
C SER A 40 5.79 4.16 4.99
N GLY A 41 6.21 3.18 4.17
CA GLY A 41 7.62 2.86 3.94
C GLY A 41 8.44 3.98 3.29
N LEU A 42 7.86 4.69 2.32
CA LEU A 42 8.52 5.80 1.63
C LEU A 42 8.68 7.05 2.51
N LYS A 43 7.79 7.29 3.47
CA LYS A 43 7.71 8.57 4.20
C LYS A 43 8.07 8.51 5.67
N PHE A 44 7.81 7.42 6.39
CA PHE A 44 8.21 7.34 7.79
C PHE A 44 9.72 7.21 7.92
N ASP A 45 10.26 7.86 8.95
CA ASP A 45 11.67 7.74 9.32
C ASP A 45 11.89 6.52 10.22
N ASN A 46 10.91 6.18 11.06
CA ASN A 46 10.92 4.95 11.85
C ASN A 46 10.37 3.77 11.03
N LYS A 47 11.22 2.78 10.74
CA LYS A 47 10.86 1.56 10.01
C LYS A 47 9.75 0.75 10.68
N TYR A 48 9.67 0.74 12.02
CA TYR A 48 8.63 0.00 12.72
C TYR A 48 7.25 0.62 12.49
N LEU A 49 7.17 1.96 12.49
CA LEU A 49 5.92 2.66 12.15
C LEU A 49 5.51 2.43 10.69
N ALA A 50 6.48 2.36 9.77
CA ALA A 50 6.21 1.98 8.39
C ALA A 50 5.58 0.59 8.26
N LEU A 51 6.13 -0.41 8.95
CA LEU A 51 5.62 -1.78 8.88
C LEU A 51 4.26 -1.94 9.58
N ILE A 52 4.05 -1.23 10.69
CA ILE A 52 2.81 -1.34 11.48
C ILE A 52 1.64 -0.60 10.84
N ALA A 53 1.87 0.48 10.09
CA ALA A 53 0.81 1.30 9.53
C ALA A 53 -0.25 0.53 8.71
N PRO A 54 0.11 -0.30 7.70
CA PRO A 54 -0.90 -1.08 7.00
C PRO A 54 -1.49 -2.20 7.88
N LEU A 55 -0.77 -2.72 8.87
CA LEU A 55 -1.30 -3.71 9.79
C LEU A 55 -2.41 -3.13 10.69
N ILE A 56 -2.28 -1.87 11.11
CA ILE A 56 -3.34 -1.17 11.83
C ILE A 56 -4.60 -1.08 10.97
N VAL A 57 -4.46 -0.72 9.69
CA VAL A 57 -5.59 -0.68 8.73
C VAL A 57 -6.27 -2.05 8.68
N MET A 58 -5.47 -3.10 8.49
CA MET A 58 -5.96 -4.46 8.37
C MET A 58 -6.67 -4.92 9.65
N VAL A 59 -6.01 -4.85 10.81
CA VAL A 59 -6.57 -5.31 12.08
C VAL A 59 -7.88 -4.59 12.38
N ILE A 60 -7.91 -3.26 12.27
CA ILE A 60 -9.13 -2.49 12.55
C ILE A 60 -10.26 -2.92 11.61
N SER A 61 -9.98 -3.06 10.31
CA SER A 61 -11.02 -3.45 9.36
C SER A 61 -11.48 -4.90 9.53
N ASP A 62 -10.57 -5.83 9.84
CA ASP A 62 -10.86 -7.26 9.94
C ASP A 62 -11.59 -7.61 11.24
N LEU A 63 -11.53 -6.75 12.26
CA LEU A 63 -12.43 -6.83 13.42
C LEU A 63 -13.91 -6.75 13.01
N PHE A 64 -14.22 -6.12 11.87
CA PHE A 64 -15.58 -6.03 11.33
C PHE A 64 -15.81 -6.97 10.15
N LEU A 65 -14.83 -7.15 9.26
CA LEU A 65 -14.93 -8.01 8.07
C LEU A 65 -14.73 -9.50 8.37
N GLY A 66 -14.10 -9.82 9.49
CA GLY A 66 -13.74 -11.18 9.90
C GLY A 66 -12.30 -11.56 9.54
N PHE A 67 -11.77 -12.51 10.30
CA PHE A 67 -10.48 -13.15 10.05
C PHE A 67 -10.68 -14.50 9.35
N PHE A 68 -9.83 -14.79 8.37
CA PHE A 68 -9.89 -16.00 7.54
C PHE A 68 -8.53 -16.71 7.52
N LEU A 69 -8.48 -17.95 7.03
CA LEU A 69 -7.23 -18.71 6.92
C LEU A 69 -6.14 -17.99 6.10
N ILE A 70 -6.54 -17.20 5.10
CA ILE A 70 -5.62 -16.42 4.26
C ILE A 70 -5.08 -15.17 4.96
N THR A 71 -5.71 -14.69 6.04
CA THR A 71 -5.39 -13.42 6.70
C THR A 71 -3.91 -13.27 7.04
N PRO A 72 -3.21 -14.25 7.66
CA PRO A 72 -1.79 -14.10 7.98
C PRO A 72 -0.91 -13.86 6.75
N ILE A 73 -1.25 -14.49 5.61
CA ILE A 73 -0.54 -14.34 4.34
C ILE A 73 -0.75 -12.93 3.77
N VAL A 74 -1.98 -12.40 3.86
CA VAL A 74 -2.29 -11.03 3.45
C VAL A 74 -1.53 -10.00 4.29
N TYR A 75 -1.42 -10.23 5.61
CA TYR A 75 -0.68 -9.33 6.51
C TYR A 75 0.81 -9.34 6.18
N PHE A 76 1.36 -10.54 5.93
CA PHE A 76 2.72 -10.70 5.46
C PHE A 76 2.94 -9.98 4.13
N ALA A 77 2.01 -10.09 3.17
CA ALA A 77 2.10 -9.38 1.90
C ALA A 77 2.19 -7.86 2.10
N PHE A 78 1.37 -7.27 2.97
CA PHE A 78 1.46 -5.83 3.25
C PHE A 78 2.77 -5.43 3.95
N VAL A 79 3.30 -6.28 4.83
CA VAL A 79 4.63 -6.08 5.42
C VAL A 79 5.71 -6.05 4.33
N THR A 80 5.67 -6.96 3.35
CA THR A 80 6.62 -6.95 2.22
C THR A 80 6.47 -5.70 1.35
N VAL A 81 5.24 -5.23 1.11
CA VAL A 81 4.99 -3.98 0.39
C VAL A 81 5.56 -2.77 1.14
N SER A 82 5.40 -2.71 2.46
CA SER A 82 6.05 -1.66 3.26
C SER A 82 7.58 -1.75 3.19
N MET A 83 8.16 -2.95 3.13
CA MET A 83 9.60 -3.10 2.88
C MET A 83 10.02 -2.55 1.52
N ILE A 84 9.24 -2.80 0.45
CA ILE A 84 9.48 -2.18 -0.86
C ILE A 84 9.54 -0.65 -0.71
N GLY A 85 8.60 -0.04 0.00
CA GLY A 85 8.62 1.40 0.27
C GLY A 85 9.87 1.87 1.02
N ILE A 86 10.28 1.14 2.06
CA ILE A 86 11.49 1.44 2.84
C ILE A 86 12.75 1.36 1.96
N TYR A 87 12.87 0.34 1.11
CA TYR A 87 14.03 0.18 0.23
C TYR A 87 14.01 1.21 -0.90
N SER A 88 12.85 1.45 -1.54
CA SER A 88 12.68 2.49 -2.55
C SER A 88 13.09 3.87 -2.04
N LYS A 89 12.85 4.18 -0.76
CA LYS A 89 13.28 5.44 -0.13
C LYS A 89 14.79 5.68 -0.27
N LYS A 90 15.62 4.62 -0.20
CA LYS A 90 17.09 4.71 -0.30
C LYS A 90 17.56 5.11 -1.69
N PHE A 91 16.79 4.79 -2.72
CA PHE A 91 17.11 5.09 -4.11
C PHE A 91 16.58 6.46 -4.56
N LEU A 92 15.87 7.21 -3.71
CA LEU A 92 15.37 8.54 -4.03
C LEU A 92 16.39 9.61 -3.64
N ASN A 93 17.07 10.18 -4.64
CA ASN A 93 18.00 11.29 -4.42
C ASN A 93 17.25 12.64 -4.43
N ARG A 94 17.68 13.59 -3.59
CA ARG A 94 17.12 14.95 -3.55
C ARG A 94 17.48 15.79 -4.77
N ASN A 95 18.58 15.45 -5.45
CA ASN A 95 19.06 16.16 -6.64
C ASN A 95 18.39 15.69 -7.94
N GLU A 96 17.53 14.66 -7.87
CA GLU A 96 16.82 14.16 -9.04
C GLU A 96 15.74 15.12 -9.52
N SER A 97 15.55 15.16 -10.84
CA SER A 97 14.42 15.85 -11.45
C SER A 97 13.10 15.26 -10.95
N LYS A 98 12.05 16.08 -10.92
CA LYS A 98 10.68 15.63 -10.56
C LYS A 98 10.27 14.42 -11.40
N SER A 99 10.59 14.41 -12.70
CA SER A 99 10.25 13.31 -13.61
C SER A 99 10.90 11.99 -13.17
N GLN A 100 12.21 11.99 -12.91
CA GLN A 100 12.95 10.81 -12.43
C GLN A 100 12.35 10.26 -11.13
N ARG A 101 11.99 11.15 -10.22
CA ARG A 101 11.38 10.78 -8.93
C ARG A 101 10.01 10.11 -9.12
N TYR A 102 9.18 10.64 -10.01
CA TYR A 102 7.87 10.07 -10.33
C TYR A 102 8.00 8.71 -11.02
N SER A 103 8.96 8.53 -11.92
CA SER A 103 9.23 7.22 -12.53
C SER A 103 9.60 6.17 -11.48
N LYS A 104 10.44 6.52 -10.49
CA LYS A 104 10.79 5.60 -9.39
C LYS A 104 9.61 5.28 -8.48
N TYR A 105 8.73 6.25 -8.23
CA TYR A 105 7.48 5.97 -7.52
C TYR A 105 6.59 5.02 -8.30
N LEU A 106 6.41 5.25 -9.61
CA LEU A 106 5.61 4.37 -10.47
C LEU A 106 6.13 2.93 -10.45
N VAL A 107 7.44 2.75 -10.59
CA VAL A 107 8.08 1.42 -10.48
C VAL A 107 7.79 0.79 -9.11
N SER A 108 7.87 1.56 -8.03
CA SER A 108 7.59 1.06 -6.67
C SER A 108 6.12 0.65 -6.50
N VAL A 109 5.18 1.39 -7.10
CA VAL A 109 3.75 1.06 -7.09
C VAL A 109 3.49 -0.25 -7.84
N ILE A 110 4.01 -0.38 -9.06
CA ILE A 110 3.86 -1.59 -9.87
C ILE A 110 4.49 -2.80 -9.15
N ALA A 111 5.69 -2.65 -8.61
CA ALA A 111 6.36 -3.70 -7.84
C ALA A 111 5.56 -4.11 -6.61
N SER A 112 4.96 -3.14 -5.90
CA SER A 112 4.11 -3.41 -4.74
C SER A 112 2.85 -4.19 -5.11
N SER A 113 2.17 -3.77 -6.18
CA SER A 113 0.96 -4.43 -6.68
C SER A 113 1.25 -5.87 -7.10
N PHE A 114 2.31 -6.08 -7.88
CA PHE A 114 2.74 -7.40 -8.32
C PHE A 114 3.15 -8.30 -7.14
N THR A 115 3.89 -7.75 -6.17
CA THR A 115 4.31 -8.50 -4.97
C THR A 115 3.12 -8.93 -4.13
N PHE A 116 2.16 -8.02 -3.90
CA PHE A 116 0.93 -8.34 -3.19
C PHE A 116 0.14 -9.42 -3.92
N PHE A 117 -0.03 -9.28 -5.24
CA PHE A 117 -0.71 -10.27 -6.07
C PHE A 117 -0.05 -11.64 -6.00
N ALA A 118 1.27 -11.71 -6.17
CA ALA A 118 2.00 -12.97 -6.16
C ALA A 118 1.91 -13.67 -4.80
N ILE A 119 2.16 -12.97 -3.70
CA ILE A 119 2.16 -13.55 -2.35
C ILE A 119 0.75 -14.03 -1.96
N THR A 120 -0.27 -13.19 -2.18
CA THR A 120 -1.63 -13.55 -1.76
C THR A 120 -2.20 -14.70 -2.57
N ASN A 121 -1.99 -14.73 -3.89
CA ASN A 121 -2.48 -15.82 -4.72
C ASN A 121 -1.66 -17.11 -4.57
N PHE A 122 -0.37 -17.01 -4.27
CA PHE A 122 0.39 -18.17 -3.84
C PHE A 122 -0.19 -18.76 -2.55
N GLY A 123 -0.57 -17.92 -1.58
CA GLY A 123 -1.28 -18.35 -0.38
C GLY A 123 -2.63 -19.01 -0.67
N VAL A 124 -3.43 -18.44 -1.57
CA VAL A 124 -4.71 -19.03 -2.00
C VAL A 124 -4.50 -20.39 -2.66
N TRP A 125 -3.48 -20.54 -3.51
CA TRP A 125 -3.15 -21.82 -4.12
C TRP A 125 -2.84 -22.88 -3.06
N LEU A 126 -1.98 -22.55 -2.08
CA LEU A 126 -1.62 -23.48 -1.00
C LEU A 126 -2.82 -23.88 -0.11
N LEU A 127 -3.79 -23.00 0.06
CA LEU A 127 -4.92 -23.23 0.98
C LEU A 127 -6.16 -23.84 0.31
N SER A 128 -6.37 -23.57 -0.99
CA SER A 128 -7.67 -23.79 -1.63
C SER A 128 -7.61 -24.56 -2.94
N TYR A 129 -6.42 -24.87 -3.46
CA TYR A 129 -6.25 -25.59 -4.73
C TYR A 129 -5.38 -26.83 -4.55
N PRO A 130 -5.50 -27.84 -5.43
CA PRO A 130 -4.56 -28.95 -5.46
C PRO A 130 -3.12 -28.46 -5.63
N MET A 131 -2.20 -29.04 -4.86
CA MET A 131 -0.77 -28.75 -4.91
C MET A 131 -0.10 -29.38 -6.15
N THR A 132 -0.63 -29.06 -7.32
CA THR A 132 -0.14 -29.47 -8.64
C THR A 132 0.13 -28.24 -9.49
N ILE A 133 0.90 -28.40 -10.57
CA ILE A 133 1.17 -27.33 -11.54
C ILE A 133 -0.14 -26.84 -12.16
N GLU A 134 -1.08 -27.74 -12.46
CA GLU A 134 -2.40 -27.39 -12.98
C GLU A 134 -3.18 -26.52 -11.99
N GLY A 135 -3.25 -26.92 -10.72
CA GLY A 135 -3.92 -26.12 -9.68
C GLY A 135 -3.30 -24.73 -9.51
N PHE A 136 -1.98 -24.62 -9.63
CA PHE A 136 -1.26 -23.35 -9.59
C PHE A 136 -1.66 -22.45 -10.77
N ILE A 137 -1.63 -22.99 -11.99
CA ILE A 137 -2.00 -22.25 -13.21
C ILE A 137 -3.46 -21.79 -13.09
N THR A 138 -4.39 -22.68 -12.75
CA THR A 138 -5.81 -22.33 -12.60
C THR A 138 -6.01 -21.22 -11.56
N CYS A 139 -5.39 -21.33 -10.38
CA CYS A 139 -5.49 -20.31 -9.33
C CYS A 139 -5.01 -18.94 -9.83
N PHE A 140 -3.85 -18.88 -10.47
CA PHE A 140 -3.29 -17.61 -10.96
C PHE A 140 -4.07 -17.04 -12.15
N THR A 141 -4.56 -17.88 -13.07
CA THR A 141 -5.40 -17.45 -14.19
C THR A 141 -6.69 -16.80 -13.70
N LEU A 142 -7.37 -17.42 -12.73
CA LEU A 142 -8.59 -16.86 -12.13
C LEU A 142 -8.33 -15.59 -11.31
N ALA A 143 -7.10 -15.38 -10.86
CA ALA A 143 -6.72 -14.20 -10.10
C ALA A 143 -6.47 -12.95 -10.97
N ILE A 144 -6.29 -13.09 -12.29
CA ILE A 144 -5.94 -11.98 -13.20
C ILE A 144 -6.94 -10.80 -13.13
N PRO A 145 -8.27 -11.00 -13.13
CA PRO A 145 -9.22 -9.88 -13.01
C PRO A 145 -9.05 -9.10 -11.71
N PHE A 146 -8.76 -9.79 -10.60
CA PHE A 146 -8.49 -9.15 -9.30
C PHE A 146 -7.20 -8.33 -9.34
N PHE A 147 -6.18 -8.78 -10.08
CA PHE A 147 -4.96 -8.01 -10.27
C PHE A 147 -5.21 -6.70 -11.02
N GLN A 148 -6.03 -6.74 -12.07
CA GLN A 148 -6.39 -5.53 -12.83
C GLN A 148 -7.04 -4.48 -11.94
N SER A 149 -8.00 -4.87 -11.10
CA SER A 149 -8.61 -3.97 -10.12
C SER A 149 -7.60 -3.45 -9.09
N SER A 150 -6.71 -4.33 -8.62
CA SER A 150 -5.68 -3.99 -7.62
C SER A 150 -4.70 -2.95 -8.16
N ILE A 151 -4.11 -3.18 -9.34
CA ILE A 151 -3.11 -2.25 -9.90
C ILE A 151 -3.69 -0.88 -10.23
N LEU A 152 -4.94 -0.82 -10.69
CA LEU A 152 -5.65 0.45 -10.92
C LEU A 152 -5.88 1.20 -9.60
N ALA A 153 -6.30 0.51 -8.55
CA ALA A 153 -6.45 1.10 -7.22
C ALA A 153 -5.11 1.61 -6.68
N ASP A 154 -4.05 0.80 -6.80
CA ASP A 154 -2.72 1.13 -6.31
C ASP A 154 -2.17 2.37 -7.02
N LEU A 155 -2.33 2.47 -8.34
CA LEU A 155 -1.96 3.65 -9.13
C LEU A 155 -2.77 4.88 -8.71
N PHE A 156 -4.08 4.74 -8.55
CA PHE A 156 -4.97 5.83 -8.16
C PHE A 156 -4.64 6.36 -6.76
N PHE A 157 -4.70 5.50 -5.74
CA PHE A 157 -4.51 5.91 -4.35
C PHE A 157 -3.07 6.35 -4.07
N SER A 158 -2.06 5.72 -4.69
CA SER A 158 -0.67 6.17 -4.54
C SER A 158 -0.44 7.55 -5.17
N SER A 159 -1.09 7.83 -6.30
CA SER A 159 -1.04 9.17 -6.91
C SER A 159 -1.65 10.21 -5.98
N VAL A 160 -2.86 9.96 -5.48
CA VAL A 160 -3.54 10.85 -4.52
C VAL A 160 -2.67 11.10 -3.28
N LEU A 161 -2.06 10.06 -2.73
CA LEU A 161 -1.13 10.13 -1.60
C LEU A 161 0.10 11.01 -1.88
N ILE A 162 0.76 10.78 -3.02
CA ILE A 162 1.98 11.51 -3.40
C ILE A 162 1.68 12.99 -3.64
N PHE A 163 0.63 13.30 -4.40
CA PHE A 163 0.26 14.68 -4.70
C PHE A 163 -0.25 15.42 -3.46
N GLY A 164 -1.13 14.80 -2.67
CA GLY A 164 -1.64 15.37 -1.42
C GLY A 164 -0.52 15.67 -0.42
N TYR A 165 0.44 14.75 -0.26
CA TYR A 165 1.60 14.97 0.61
C TYR A 165 2.52 16.10 0.10
N ASN A 166 2.76 16.18 -1.20
CA ASN A 166 3.60 17.24 -1.77
C ASN A 166 2.96 18.62 -1.61
N LEU A 167 1.64 18.75 -1.86
CA LEU A 167 0.89 19.98 -1.69
C LEU A 167 0.93 20.47 -0.24
N ALA A 168 0.65 19.57 0.71
CA ALA A 168 0.63 19.93 2.13
C ALA A 168 2.01 20.37 2.65
N ASN A 169 3.10 19.78 2.13
CA ASN A 169 4.46 20.20 2.46
C ASN A 169 4.85 21.54 1.83
N ALA A 170 4.39 21.83 0.61
CA ALA A 170 4.63 23.13 -0.03
C ALA A 170 3.98 24.26 0.78
N GLN A 171 2.72 24.07 1.18
CA GLN A 171 2.00 25.03 2.03
C GLN A 171 2.68 25.28 3.38
N SER A 172 3.22 24.23 4.03
CA SER A 172 3.93 24.43 5.31
C SER A 172 5.23 25.21 5.16
N LYS A 173 5.93 25.06 4.03
CA LYS A 173 7.15 25.86 3.79
C LYS A 173 6.82 27.33 3.60
N LEU A 174 5.75 27.64 2.86
CA LEU A 174 5.28 29.01 2.66
C LEU A 174 4.86 29.67 3.97
N ALA A 175 4.10 28.95 4.81
CA ALA A 175 3.64 29.48 6.10
C ALA A 175 4.77 29.71 7.12
N ASN A 176 5.92 29.04 6.99
CA ASN A 176 7.09 29.26 7.86
C ASN A 176 8.01 30.39 7.36
N LEU A 177 7.75 30.95 6.17
CA LEU A 177 8.48 32.08 5.59
C LEU A 177 7.78 33.43 5.85
N GLN A 178 6.53 33.38 6.35
CA GLN A 178 5.73 34.53 6.79
C GLN A 178 5.85 34.67 8.31
#